data_AF-A0AAV6C6X4-F1
#
_entry.id   AF-A0AAV6C6X4-F1
#
_cell.length_a   1.000
_cell.length_b   1.000
_cell.length_c   1.000
_cell.angle_alpha   90.00
_cell.angle_beta   90.00
_cell.angle_gamma   90.00
#
_symmetry.space_group_name_H-M   'P 1'
#
loop_
_entity.id
_entity.type
_entity.pdbx_description
1 polymer ?
#
loop_
_entity_poly.entity_id
_entity_poly.type
_entity_poly.pdbx_seq_one_letter_code
_entity_poly.pdbx_strand_id
1 'polypeptide(L)'
;MRIRSLLIGVTLLLALAVPSLVLPARAQEGKLKIHSVPPQAYVFIDGQAMHEASHGAFELSPGDHTIDIYNYGYKPATRKVTITAGKTTSLDVTLDAIPGNVSGPWGCMTIEGPPRDAVLLDGKTPEFFVGHIDEFNNEFWLKQELIVPPGKHQLTILQADKEVWSGSVDVPANQRVVIDIPKGVRKTVPWPRGEQLKSLPRFQAGIASATVAVALPTAQLSASNMQINCNGTTQLTWTTTDAPVVEISSLGKVDPAGQKSVQLCANTTYTLTASGPGGTVQSSLSIAVNTAIQATLSASPTEVSYRRVGDKVLEQPTTTLTWSTSNATAVSVDPLGSVDASGNRTLDISPQHTTAGPVDETFSYVLKASNPSGASETRTATVHLTGSIEPAEEVKMLETRLALRSVFFPTAQPTAENPNAGLVASQQATLQALAADFKKYLEYKPDAHLILNGHADPRGSTEYNGALSDRRVATAKQFLIDQGIPPANIETHGFGSQQDLTADQVKELVAQNPDLSAADRQKALKNLAVIVLAQNRRVDVVLSTTGEQSVRQFPFNAADSMTLLNTKALGVGKKPAPVTKTKGKTQ
;
A
#
# COMPACT_ATOMS: atom_id res chain seq x y z
N MET A 1 95.74 1.15 94.29
CA MET A 1 95.40 2.57 94.51
C MET A 1 93.95 2.76 94.09
N ARG A 2 93.09 3.32 94.97
CA ARG A 2 91.65 3.49 94.77
C ARG A 2 91.34 4.43 93.60
N ILE A 3 90.21 4.22 92.91
CA ILE A 3 89.14 5.21 92.64
C ILE A 3 87.92 4.48 92.04
N ARG A 4 86.73 4.84 92.55
CA ARG A 4 85.38 4.40 92.13
C ARG A 4 84.84 5.34 91.03
N SER A 5 84.02 4.84 90.10
CA SER A 5 82.94 5.55 89.33
C SER A 5 82.20 4.49 88.49
N LEU A 6 81.00 4.02 88.86
CA LEU A 6 79.62 4.50 88.62
C LEU A 6 79.02 4.17 87.23
N LEU A 7 77.82 3.58 87.30
CA LEU A 7 76.89 2.98 86.34
C LEU A 7 76.62 3.71 85.01
N ILE A 8 76.22 2.96 83.97
CA ILE A 8 74.87 2.93 83.36
C ILE A 8 74.73 1.62 82.54
N GLY A 9 73.69 0.84 82.81
CA GLY A 9 73.34 -0.37 82.08
C GLY A 9 72.40 -0.06 80.91
N VAL A 10 72.64 -0.70 79.77
CA VAL A 10 71.71 -0.80 78.65
C VAL A 10 71.47 -2.30 78.42
N THR A 11 70.27 -2.77 78.76
CA THR A 11 69.82 -4.13 78.47
C THR A 11 68.86 -4.04 77.28
N LEU A 12 69.28 -4.57 76.14
CA LEU A 12 68.51 -4.61 74.90
C LEU A 12 67.39 -5.66 75.05
N LEU A 13 66.14 -5.22 75.19
CA LEU A 13 64.97 -6.09 75.24
C LEU A 13 64.49 -6.38 73.81
N LEU A 14 64.73 -7.59 73.31
CA LEU A 14 64.20 -8.06 72.03
C LEU A 14 62.77 -8.60 72.26
N ALA A 15 61.75 -7.81 71.91
CA ALA A 15 60.35 -8.24 71.98
C ALA A 15 60.02 -9.13 70.76
N LEU A 16 59.92 -10.45 70.99
CA LEU A 16 59.31 -11.39 70.05
C LEU A 16 57.80 -11.15 70.02
N ALA A 17 57.32 -10.48 68.97
CA ALA A 17 55.90 -10.39 68.66
C ALA A 17 55.41 -11.75 68.16
N VAL A 18 54.67 -12.48 68.99
CA VAL A 18 53.88 -13.63 68.54
C VAL A 18 52.66 -13.07 67.81
N PRO A 19 52.43 -13.36 66.51
CA PRO A 19 51.20 -12.96 65.86
C PRO A 19 50.04 -13.72 66.53
N SER A 20 49.15 -12.98 67.18
CA SER A 20 47.87 -13.54 67.63
C SER A 20 47.10 -13.99 66.39
N LEU A 21 46.93 -15.30 66.25
CA LEU A 21 46.02 -15.89 65.27
C LEU A 21 44.60 -15.46 65.65
N VAL A 22 44.10 -14.37 65.06
CA VAL A 22 42.68 -14.00 65.15
C VAL A 22 41.93 -14.97 64.25
N LEU A 23 41.45 -16.07 64.83
CA LEU A 23 40.46 -16.92 64.15
C LEU A 23 39.23 -16.04 63.89
N PRO A 24 38.70 -15.96 62.65
CA PRO A 24 37.44 -15.29 62.43
C PRO A 24 36.38 -15.95 63.31
N ALA A 25 35.64 -15.15 64.09
CA ALA A 25 34.50 -15.66 64.85
C ALA A 25 33.57 -16.34 63.85
N ARG A 26 33.38 -17.66 63.98
CA ARG A 26 32.44 -18.42 63.15
C ARG A 26 31.08 -17.73 63.30
N ALA A 27 30.58 -17.10 62.23
CA ALA A 27 29.27 -16.46 62.25
C ALA A 27 28.25 -17.52 62.70
N GLN A 28 27.56 -17.25 63.80
CA GLN A 28 26.63 -18.20 64.39
C GLN A 28 25.46 -18.40 63.42
N GLU A 29 25.24 -19.63 62.97
CA GLU A 29 24.11 -19.97 62.09
C GLU A 29 22.77 -19.66 62.79
N GLY A 30 21.76 -19.32 61.98
CA GLY A 30 20.37 -19.23 62.42
C GLY A 30 19.65 -20.56 62.19
N LYS A 31 18.46 -20.70 62.76
CA LYS A 31 17.60 -21.88 62.61
C LYS A 31 16.29 -21.50 61.92
N LEU A 32 15.84 -22.31 60.98
CA LEU A 32 14.51 -22.22 60.40
C LEU A 32 13.68 -23.45 60.81
N LYS A 33 12.60 -23.24 61.55
CA LYS A 33 11.66 -24.30 61.91
C LYS A 33 10.41 -24.17 61.03
N ILE A 34 10.11 -25.20 60.26
CA ILE A 34 8.95 -25.20 59.36
C ILE A 34 7.88 -26.14 59.92
N HIS A 35 6.65 -25.66 59.98
CA HIS A 35 5.49 -26.47 60.27
C HIS A 35 4.62 -26.51 59.00
N SER A 36 4.54 -27.67 58.36
CA SER A 36 3.79 -27.84 57.12
C SER A 36 2.54 -28.71 57.28
N VAL A 37 1.52 -28.41 56.50
CA VAL A 37 0.38 -29.30 56.25
C VAL A 37 0.33 -29.56 54.74
N PRO A 38 0.58 -30.79 54.27
CA PRO A 38 0.87 -32.01 55.04
C PRO A 38 2.28 -32.04 55.65
N PRO A 39 2.53 -32.84 56.71
CA PRO A 39 3.83 -32.91 57.38
C PRO A 39 4.94 -33.58 56.54
N GLN A 40 4.55 -34.33 55.51
CA GLN A 40 5.46 -34.96 54.53
C GLN A 40 6.00 -33.99 53.47
N ALA A 41 5.60 -32.70 53.51
CA ALA A 41 6.09 -31.74 52.55
C ALA A 41 7.62 -31.58 52.65
N TYR A 42 8.27 -31.67 51.50
CA TYR A 42 9.71 -31.59 51.34
C TYR A 42 10.15 -30.15 51.09
N VAL A 43 11.28 -29.77 51.68
CA VAL A 43 11.78 -28.40 51.66
C VAL A 43 13.01 -28.31 50.78
N PHE A 44 12.96 -27.40 49.82
CA PHE A 44 14.11 -26.95 49.06
C PHE A 44 14.50 -25.55 49.55
N ILE A 45 15.79 -25.33 49.79
CA ILE A 45 16.32 -24.03 50.26
C ILE A 45 17.33 -23.56 49.24
N ASP A 46 17.06 -22.40 48.63
CA ASP A 46 17.86 -21.83 47.54
C ASP A 46 18.11 -22.85 46.40
N GLY A 47 17.10 -23.67 46.13
CA GLY A 47 17.13 -24.74 45.12
C GLY A 47 17.77 -26.07 45.59
N GLN A 48 18.32 -26.14 46.80
CA GLN A 48 18.95 -27.35 47.34
C GLN A 48 17.93 -28.23 48.08
N ALA A 49 17.93 -29.53 47.81
CA ALA A 49 17.01 -30.50 48.41
C ALA A 49 17.41 -30.81 49.86
N MET A 50 16.62 -30.39 50.85
CA MET A 50 17.01 -30.53 52.26
C MET A 50 16.45 -31.82 52.87
N HIS A 51 15.26 -31.73 53.44
CA HIS A 51 14.51 -32.86 54.01
C HIS A 51 13.05 -32.41 54.24
N GLU A 52 12.23 -33.34 54.71
CA GLU A 52 10.85 -33.06 55.11
C GLU A 52 10.77 -31.97 56.18
N ALA A 53 9.76 -31.10 56.10
CA ALA A 53 9.54 -30.01 57.05
C ALA A 53 9.36 -30.51 58.50
N SER A 54 8.83 -31.71 58.68
CA SER A 54 8.60 -32.31 60.00
C SER A 54 9.87 -32.82 60.69
N HIS A 55 11.00 -32.93 59.98
CA HIS A 55 12.21 -33.62 60.47
C HIS A 55 13.15 -32.76 61.34
N GLY A 56 12.79 -31.51 61.65
CA GLY A 56 13.58 -30.64 62.53
C GLY A 56 13.77 -29.24 61.98
N ALA A 57 14.63 -28.47 62.64
CA ALA A 57 14.99 -27.13 62.15
C ALA A 57 16.18 -27.21 61.19
N PHE A 58 16.13 -26.41 60.13
CA PHE A 58 17.22 -26.21 59.18
C PHE A 58 18.23 -25.21 59.75
N GLU A 59 19.51 -25.56 59.75
CA GLU A 59 20.58 -24.62 60.11
C GLU A 59 21.03 -23.88 58.85
N LEU A 60 20.97 -22.54 58.89
CA LEU A 60 21.17 -21.69 57.73
C LEU A 60 22.07 -20.51 58.07
N SER A 61 22.83 -20.07 57.09
CA SER A 61 23.57 -18.82 57.18
C SER A 61 22.63 -17.65 57.46
N PRO A 62 23.06 -16.61 58.19
CA PRO A 62 22.28 -15.37 58.29
C PRO A 62 22.15 -14.71 56.91
N GLY A 63 20.94 -14.31 56.53
CA GLY A 63 20.65 -13.73 55.22
C GLY A 63 19.25 -14.05 54.70
N ASP A 64 18.95 -13.61 53.48
CA ASP A 64 17.70 -13.94 52.80
C ASP A 64 17.82 -15.29 52.10
N HIS A 65 16.84 -16.16 52.34
CA HIS A 65 16.75 -17.49 51.75
C HIS A 65 15.39 -17.65 51.05
N THR A 66 15.39 -18.37 49.93
CA THR A 66 14.17 -18.80 49.22
C THR A 66 13.85 -20.22 49.63
N ILE A 67 12.64 -20.42 50.14
CA ILE A 67 12.14 -21.69 50.68
C ILE A 67 11.03 -22.17 49.76
N ASP A 68 11.30 -23.21 48.99
CA ASP A 68 10.29 -23.88 48.15
C ASP A 68 9.83 -25.17 48.83
N ILE A 69 8.52 -25.33 48.95
CA ILE A 69 7.91 -26.44 49.69
C ILE A 69 7.04 -27.23 48.73
N TYR A 70 7.36 -28.51 48.58
CA TYR A 70 6.72 -29.41 47.64
C TYR A 70 6.16 -30.63 48.37
N ASN A 71 4.95 -31.02 48.01
CA ASN A 71 4.50 -32.39 48.18
C ASN A 71 3.72 -32.77 46.92
N TYR A 72 4.00 -33.94 46.35
CA TYR A 72 3.29 -34.35 45.15
C TYR A 72 1.78 -34.43 45.43
N GLY A 73 0.97 -33.98 44.47
CA GLY A 73 -0.48 -33.86 44.67
C GLY A 73 -0.92 -32.61 45.42
N TYR A 74 -0.01 -31.68 45.72
CA TYR A 74 -0.31 -30.36 46.27
C TYR A 74 0.27 -29.25 45.39
N LYS A 75 -0.32 -28.06 45.43
CA LYS A 75 0.26 -26.87 44.81
C LYS A 75 1.52 -26.47 45.59
N PRO A 76 2.67 -26.25 44.93
CA PRO A 76 3.89 -25.85 45.63
C PRO A 76 3.77 -24.45 46.24
N ALA A 77 4.54 -24.20 47.29
CA ALA A 77 4.60 -22.89 47.94
C ALA A 77 6.03 -22.39 48.04
N THR A 78 6.27 -21.16 47.56
CA THR A 78 7.55 -20.46 47.72
C THR A 78 7.42 -19.36 48.78
N ARG A 79 8.43 -19.23 49.65
CA ARG A 79 8.52 -18.17 50.67
C ARG A 79 9.93 -17.58 50.68
N LYS A 80 10.03 -16.26 50.78
CA LYS A 80 11.29 -15.59 51.11
C LYS A 80 11.37 -15.39 52.62
N VAL A 81 12.46 -15.84 53.22
CA VAL A 81 12.65 -15.81 54.68
C VAL A 81 14.02 -15.25 54.99
N THR A 82 14.07 -14.26 55.89
CA THR A 82 15.34 -13.73 56.41
C THR A 82 15.74 -14.48 57.68
N ILE A 83 16.93 -15.07 57.66
CA ILE A 83 17.54 -15.80 58.78
C ILE A 83 18.46 -14.86 59.54
N THR A 84 18.29 -14.81 60.87
CA THR A 84 19.14 -14.02 61.76
C THR A 84 20.08 -14.92 62.55
N ALA A 85 21.36 -14.54 62.65
CA ALA A 85 22.38 -15.27 63.40
C ALA A 85 21.92 -15.64 64.82
N GLY A 86 22.07 -16.92 65.18
CA GLY A 86 21.75 -17.43 66.52
C GLY A 86 20.27 -17.43 66.91
N LYS A 87 19.35 -17.01 66.02
CA LYS A 87 17.90 -17.01 66.27
C LYS A 87 17.20 -18.15 65.52
N THR A 88 16.05 -18.56 66.04
CA THR A 88 15.11 -19.46 65.36
C THR A 88 14.00 -18.65 64.71
N THR A 89 13.88 -18.74 63.39
CA THR A 89 12.74 -18.26 62.60
C THR A 89 11.74 -19.40 62.44
N SER A 90 10.46 -19.14 62.66
CA SER A 90 9.38 -20.11 62.43
C SER A 90 8.61 -19.76 61.16
N LEU A 91 8.21 -20.78 60.39
CA LEU A 91 7.41 -20.64 59.19
C LEU A 91 6.30 -21.70 59.16
N ASP A 92 5.04 -21.27 59.16
CA ASP A 92 3.87 -22.15 59.02
C ASP A 92 3.38 -22.12 57.56
N VAL A 93 3.18 -23.30 56.95
CA VAL A 93 2.73 -23.42 55.55
C VAL A 93 1.70 -24.54 55.40
N THR A 94 0.51 -24.17 54.91
CA THR A 94 -0.49 -25.14 54.45
C THR A 94 -0.49 -25.17 52.93
N LEU A 95 -0.28 -26.35 52.34
CA LEU A 95 -0.37 -26.55 50.90
C LEU A 95 -1.79 -26.92 50.49
N ASP A 96 -2.25 -26.36 49.37
CA ASP A 96 -3.53 -26.71 48.79
C ASP A 96 -3.43 -28.04 48.03
N ALA A 97 -4.27 -29.01 48.36
CA ALA A 97 -4.35 -30.25 47.61
C ALA A 97 -4.83 -30.00 46.17
N ILE A 98 -4.20 -30.66 45.20
CA ILE A 98 -4.67 -30.70 43.82
C ILE A 98 -5.83 -31.71 43.78
N PRO A 99 -7.06 -31.27 43.45
CA PRO A 99 -8.23 -32.13 43.53
C PRO A 99 -8.22 -33.22 42.45
N GLY A 100 -8.97 -34.28 42.72
CA GLY A 100 -9.19 -35.37 41.79
C GLY A 100 -8.18 -36.50 41.90
N ASN A 101 -8.52 -37.61 41.24
CA ASN A 101 -7.71 -38.80 41.20
C ASN A 101 -6.99 -38.92 39.85
N VAL A 102 -5.91 -39.68 39.84
CA VAL A 102 -5.16 -40.05 38.64
C VAL A 102 -5.63 -41.42 38.18
N SER A 103 -5.66 -41.66 36.88
CA SER A 103 -6.09 -42.93 36.27
C SER A 103 -4.93 -43.66 35.62
N GLY A 104 -5.02 -44.99 35.59
CA GLY A 104 -4.00 -45.85 35.00
C GLY A 104 -4.03 -45.87 33.47
N PRO A 105 -3.27 -46.77 32.83
CA PRO A 105 -2.57 -47.94 33.40
C PRO A 105 -1.39 -47.55 34.31
N TRP A 106 -0.87 -48.51 35.08
CA TRP A 106 0.12 -48.24 36.12
C TRP A 106 1.36 -49.13 36.01
N GLY A 107 2.51 -48.54 36.26
CA GLY A 107 3.72 -49.21 36.72
C GLY A 107 4.00 -48.84 38.18
N CYS A 108 4.91 -49.55 38.83
CA CYS A 108 5.34 -49.24 40.20
C CYS A 108 6.86 -49.23 40.30
N MET A 109 7.42 -48.27 41.04
CA MET A 109 8.82 -48.23 41.41
C MET A 109 8.97 -48.45 42.91
N THR A 110 9.94 -49.28 43.28
CA THR A 110 10.48 -49.37 44.64
C THR A 110 11.92 -48.86 44.59
N ILE A 111 12.24 -47.93 45.47
CA ILE A 111 13.55 -47.27 45.52
C ILE A 111 14.19 -47.58 46.88
N GLU A 112 15.24 -48.40 46.88
CA GLU A 112 16.05 -48.73 48.04
C GLU A 112 17.27 -47.79 48.05
N GLY A 113 17.53 -47.09 49.15
CA GLY A 113 18.63 -46.13 49.23
C GLY A 113 18.67 -45.38 50.56
N PRO A 114 19.48 -44.31 50.66
CA PRO A 114 19.51 -43.48 51.86
C PRO A 114 18.13 -42.87 52.15
N PRO A 115 17.66 -42.95 53.41
CA PRO A 115 16.39 -42.35 53.80
C PRO A 115 16.40 -40.83 53.54
N ARG A 116 15.23 -40.26 53.22
CA ARG A 116 14.99 -38.80 53.01
C ARG A 116 15.66 -38.12 51.81
N ASP A 117 16.47 -38.80 51.02
CA ASP A 117 16.95 -38.22 49.76
C ASP A 117 15.74 -37.96 48.83
N ALA A 118 15.77 -36.82 48.13
CA ALA A 118 14.67 -36.39 47.29
C ALA A 118 14.61 -37.19 45.99
N VAL A 119 13.41 -37.61 45.61
CA VAL A 119 13.12 -38.36 44.39
C VAL A 119 12.44 -37.45 43.38
N LEU A 120 13.08 -37.27 42.24
CA LEU A 120 12.56 -36.51 41.10
C LEU A 120 12.36 -37.45 39.92
N LEU A 121 11.27 -37.26 39.17
CA LEU A 121 10.98 -38.00 37.96
C LEU A 121 10.91 -37.06 36.76
N ASP A 122 11.52 -37.45 35.65
CA ASP A 122 11.49 -36.80 34.34
C ASP A 122 11.99 -35.34 34.32
N GLY A 123 12.73 -34.95 35.36
CA GLY A 123 13.45 -33.68 35.45
C GLY A 123 14.35 -33.63 36.68
N LYS A 124 15.04 -32.49 36.85
CA LYS A 124 16.06 -32.30 37.91
C LYS A 124 15.80 -31.11 38.82
N THR A 125 14.74 -30.36 38.54
CA THR A 125 14.34 -29.18 39.30
C THR A 125 13.20 -29.52 40.27
N PRO A 126 12.98 -28.72 41.32
CA PRO A 126 12.03 -29.06 42.38
C PRO A 126 10.60 -29.35 41.89
N GLU A 127 10.17 -28.77 40.77
CA GLU A 127 8.86 -29.07 40.16
C GLU A 127 8.69 -30.51 39.65
N PHE A 128 9.78 -31.28 39.56
CA PHE A 128 9.78 -32.70 39.22
C PHE A 128 9.81 -33.64 40.44
N PHE A 129 9.79 -33.06 41.65
CA PHE A 129 9.76 -33.81 42.91
C PHE A 129 8.49 -34.64 43.07
N VAL A 130 8.66 -35.91 43.45
CA VAL A 130 7.53 -36.83 43.70
C VAL A 130 7.47 -37.36 45.12
N GLY A 131 8.54 -37.23 45.90
CA GLY A 131 8.62 -37.71 47.28
C GLY A 131 10.07 -37.97 47.69
N HIS A 132 10.27 -38.66 48.80
CA HIS A 132 11.61 -39.07 49.26
C HIS A 132 11.72 -40.60 49.40
N ILE A 133 12.95 -41.13 49.46
CA ILE A 133 13.18 -42.60 49.39
C ILE A 133 12.40 -43.41 50.44
N ASP A 134 12.20 -42.88 51.65
CA ASP A 134 11.41 -43.56 52.70
C ASP A 134 9.94 -43.74 52.34
N GLU A 135 9.41 -43.02 51.35
CA GLU A 135 8.05 -43.19 50.87
C GLU A 135 7.94 -44.33 49.84
N PHE A 136 9.07 -44.85 49.35
CA PHE A 136 9.14 -45.75 48.20
C PHE A 136 9.99 -47.00 48.39
N ASN A 137 10.58 -47.22 49.56
CA ASN A 137 11.46 -48.36 49.83
C ASN A 137 10.72 -49.69 50.08
N ASN A 138 9.39 -49.68 50.19
CA ASN A 138 8.51 -50.85 50.29
C ASN A 138 9.04 -51.92 51.27
N GLU A 139 9.29 -51.52 52.53
CA GLU A 139 9.68 -52.46 53.57
C GLU A 139 8.62 -53.56 53.76
N PHE A 140 9.03 -54.78 54.11
CA PHE A 140 8.25 -56.04 53.97
C PHE A 140 6.81 -56.03 54.55
N TRP A 141 6.47 -55.10 55.45
CA TRP A 141 5.15 -54.95 56.06
C TRP A 141 4.42 -53.62 55.70
N LEU A 142 5.08 -52.68 55.03
CA LEU A 142 4.59 -51.34 54.75
C LEU A 142 4.16 -51.18 53.28
N LYS A 143 3.13 -50.38 53.03
CA LYS A 143 2.69 -50.04 51.65
C LYS A 143 3.25 -48.67 51.27
N GLN A 144 4.46 -48.67 50.72
CA GLN A 144 5.21 -47.52 50.23
C GLN A 144 5.40 -47.69 48.71
N GLU A 145 4.60 -46.97 47.92
CA GLU A 145 4.49 -47.20 46.48
C GLU A 145 4.60 -45.88 45.70
N LEU A 146 5.63 -45.79 44.84
CA LEU A 146 5.67 -44.82 43.74
C LEU A 146 4.99 -45.45 42.53
N ILE A 147 3.80 -44.99 42.20
CA ILE A 147 2.99 -45.48 41.10
C ILE A 147 3.07 -44.47 39.97
N VAL A 148 3.50 -44.91 38.80
CA VAL A 148 3.80 -44.05 37.65
C VAL A 148 3.09 -44.56 36.40
N PRO A 149 2.90 -43.71 35.37
CA PRO A 149 2.52 -44.19 34.04
C PRO A 149 3.51 -45.26 33.54
N PRO A 150 3.08 -46.28 32.79
CA PRO A 150 4.00 -47.19 32.15
C PRO A 150 4.86 -46.49 31.10
N GLY A 151 6.15 -46.81 31.06
CA GLY A 151 7.07 -46.29 30.08
C GLY A 151 8.45 -46.00 30.66
N LYS A 152 9.24 -45.28 29.87
CA LYS A 152 10.60 -44.90 30.21
C LYS A 152 10.59 -43.58 30.96
N HIS A 153 11.04 -43.62 32.21
CA HIS A 153 11.19 -42.45 33.07
C HIS A 153 12.66 -42.16 33.33
N GLN A 154 12.98 -40.89 33.54
CA GLN A 154 14.27 -40.47 34.05
C GLN A 154 14.18 -40.23 35.55
N LEU A 155 14.81 -41.09 36.35
CA LEU A 155 14.82 -40.99 37.80
C LEU A 155 16.08 -40.25 38.27
N THR A 156 15.91 -39.25 39.12
CA THR A 156 17.00 -38.47 39.72
C THR A 156 16.84 -38.45 41.24
N ILE A 157 17.92 -38.75 41.95
CA ILE A 157 17.99 -38.71 43.41
C ILE A 157 18.91 -37.55 43.82
N LEU A 158 18.37 -36.64 44.63
CA LEU A 158 19.10 -35.48 45.14
C LEU A 158 19.31 -35.58 46.65
N GLN A 159 20.51 -35.21 47.08
CA GLN A 159 20.87 -34.99 48.48
C GLN A 159 21.53 -33.62 48.58
N ALA A 160 20.90 -32.67 49.25
CA ALA A 160 21.32 -31.25 49.21
C ALA A 160 21.39 -30.74 47.76
N ASP A 161 22.55 -30.22 47.36
CA ASP A 161 22.85 -29.75 46.00
C ASP A 161 23.41 -30.85 45.09
N LYS A 162 23.59 -32.07 45.60
CA LYS A 162 24.26 -33.16 44.90
C LYS A 162 23.28 -34.13 44.27
N GLU A 163 23.43 -34.33 42.97
CA GLU A 163 22.88 -35.50 42.27
C GLU A 163 23.66 -36.74 42.68
N VAL A 164 23.08 -37.54 43.60
CA VAL A 164 23.72 -38.76 44.12
C VAL A 164 23.51 -39.95 43.20
N TRP A 165 22.44 -39.92 42.40
CA TRP A 165 22.19 -40.90 41.35
C TRP A 165 21.23 -40.34 40.31
N SER A 166 21.44 -40.69 39.04
CA SER A 166 20.43 -40.51 38.01
C SER A 166 20.50 -41.65 36.99
N GLY A 167 19.34 -42.05 36.47
CA GLY A 167 19.28 -43.12 35.49
C GLY A 167 17.91 -43.29 34.88
N SER A 168 17.90 -43.83 33.66
CA SER A 168 16.67 -44.10 32.96
C SER A 168 16.12 -45.47 33.36
N VAL A 169 14.85 -45.51 33.72
CA VAL A 169 14.13 -46.68 34.21
C VAL A 169 12.95 -46.96 33.29
N ASP A 170 12.92 -48.15 32.70
CA ASP A 170 11.75 -48.63 31.96
C ASP A 170 10.79 -49.33 32.92
N VAL A 171 9.57 -48.82 33.04
CA VAL A 171 8.54 -49.31 33.96
C VAL A 171 7.38 -49.90 33.16
N PRO A 172 7.30 -51.23 33.01
CA PRO A 172 6.19 -51.86 32.31
C PRO A 172 4.88 -51.75 33.09
N ALA A 173 3.76 -51.81 32.36
CA ALA A 173 2.43 -51.89 32.96
C ALA A 173 2.30 -53.13 33.85
N ASN A 174 1.68 -52.96 35.01
CA ASN A 174 1.42 -53.99 36.02
C ASN A 174 2.68 -54.71 36.52
N GLN A 175 3.84 -54.05 36.42
CA GLN A 175 5.09 -54.53 36.97
C GLN A 175 5.64 -53.56 37.98
N ARG A 176 6.42 -54.08 38.92
CA ARG A 176 7.20 -53.32 39.89
C ARG A 176 8.67 -53.42 39.55
N VAL A 177 9.30 -52.27 39.36
CA VAL A 177 10.74 -52.15 39.18
C VAL A 177 11.38 -51.85 40.53
N VAL A 178 12.35 -52.67 40.94
CA VAL A 178 13.11 -52.47 42.18
C VAL A 178 14.47 -51.87 41.81
N ILE A 179 14.73 -50.69 42.34
CA ILE A 179 15.94 -49.89 42.10
C ILE A 179 16.68 -49.79 43.42
N ASP A 180 17.98 -50.10 43.42
CA ASP A 180 18.87 -49.96 44.58
C ASP A 180 19.87 -48.86 44.26
N ILE A 181 19.92 -47.83 45.09
CA ILE A 181 20.86 -46.72 44.95
C ILE A 181 22.11 -47.05 45.77
N PRO A 182 23.30 -47.19 45.14
CA PRO A 182 23.65 -46.70 43.79
C PRO A 182 23.68 -47.76 42.67
N LYS A 183 23.28 -49.02 42.91
CA LYS A 183 23.42 -50.15 41.96
C LYS A 183 22.53 -50.06 40.71
N GLY A 184 21.51 -49.22 40.70
CA GLY A 184 20.52 -49.09 39.62
C GLY A 184 19.41 -50.13 39.68
N VAL A 185 18.80 -50.44 38.53
CA VAL A 185 17.69 -51.39 38.43
C VAL A 185 18.18 -52.81 38.77
N ARG A 186 17.64 -53.40 39.84
CA ARG A 186 17.99 -54.76 40.29
C ARG A 186 17.13 -55.84 39.66
N LYS A 187 15.82 -55.61 39.62
CA LYS A 187 14.84 -56.57 39.12
C LYS A 187 13.53 -55.88 38.77
N THR A 188 12.79 -56.50 37.86
CA THR A 188 11.40 -56.18 37.59
C THR A 188 10.56 -57.40 37.90
N VAL A 189 9.51 -57.24 38.71
CA VAL A 189 8.65 -58.33 39.18
C VAL A 189 7.19 -58.05 38.84
N PRO A 190 6.35 -59.09 38.65
CA PRO A 190 4.91 -58.90 38.48
C PRO A 190 4.31 -58.12 39.66
N TRP A 191 3.40 -57.19 39.38
CA TRP A 191 2.64 -56.45 40.37
C TRP A 191 1.14 -56.54 40.04
N PRO A 192 0.49 -57.69 40.33
CA PRO A 192 -0.88 -57.99 39.88
C PRO A 192 -1.94 -57.03 40.42
N ARG A 193 -1.67 -56.37 41.55
CA ARG A 193 -2.56 -55.34 42.10
C ARG A 193 -2.73 -54.16 41.14
N GLY A 194 -1.70 -53.82 40.35
CA GLY A 194 -1.75 -52.72 39.39
C GLY A 194 -2.94 -52.83 38.43
N GLU A 195 -3.28 -54.04 37.98
CA GLU A 195 -4.42 -54.31 37.07
C GLU A 195 -5.78 -53.95 37.68
N GLN A 196 -5.88 -54.01 39.01
CA GLN A 196 -7.12 -53.79 39.76
C GLN A 196 -7.31 -52.31 40.12
N LEU A 197 -6.25 -51.50 40.04
CA LEU A 197 -6.28 -50.09 40.40
C LEU A 197 -6.83 -49.27 39.23
N LYS A 198 -8.06 -48.78 39.36
CA LYS A 198 -8.67 -47.91 38.34
C LYS A 198 -8.20 -46.46 38.45
N SER A 199 -8.29 -45.92 39.66
CA SER A 199 -8.03 -44.52 39.94
C SER A 199 -7.56 -44.34 41.38
N LEU A 200 -6.58 -43.47 41.59
CA LEU A 200 -5.90 -43.26 42.88
C LEU A 200 -5.82 -41.78 43.23
N PRO A 201 -5.91 -41.40 44.52
CA PRO A 201 -5.52 -40.07 44.93
C PRO A 201 -4.04 -39.82 44.58
N ARG A 202 -3.69 -38.57 44.24
CA ARG A 202 -2.32 -38.18 43.87
C ARG A 202 -1.31 -38.47 44.97
N PHE A 203 -1.72 -38.26 46.22
CA PHE A 203 -0.92 -38.53 47.41
C PHE A 203 -1.81 -39.05 48.53
N GLN A 204 -1.35 -40.11 49.18
CA GLN A 204 -1.96 -40.65 50.38
C GLN A 204 -0.86 -41.18 51.32
N ALA A 205 -0.77 -40.60 52.52
CA ALA A 205 0.16 -41.05 53.55
C ALA A 205 -0.57 -41.37 54.86
N GLY A 206 -0.03 -42.35 55.60
CA GLY A 206 -0.47 -42.78 56.92
C GLY A 206 0.73 -43.09 57.82
N ILE A 207 0.48 -43.63 59.02
CA ILE A 207 1.54 -43.87 60.02
C ILE A 207 2.67 -44.76 59.49
N ALA A 208 2.36 -45.67 58.55
CA ALA A 208 3.33 -46.62 58.00
C ALA A 208 3.06 -46.96 56.52
N SER A 209 2.49 -46.01 55.77
CA SER A 209 2.19 -46.20 54.34
C SER A 209 2.29 -44.88 53.60
N ALA A 210 2.81 -44.90 52.38
CA ALA A 210 2.81 -43.78 51.47
C ALA A 210 2.47 -44.28 50.05
N THR A 211 1.61 -43.55 49.35
CA THR A 211 1.28 -43.85 47.97
C THR A 211 1.28 -42.54 47.21
N VAL A 212 2.15 -42.48 46.20
CA VAL A 212 2.24 -41.38 45.25
C VAL A 212 1.82 -41.92 43.90
N ALA A 213 0.74 -41.37 43.33
CA ALA A 213 0.25 -41.74 42.01
C ALA A 213 0.52 -40.61 41.02
N VAL A 214 1.55 -40.78 40.21
CA VAL A 214 2.03 -39.76 39.27
C VAL A 214 1.13 -39.72 38.04
N ALA A 215 0.75 -38.51 37.64
CA ALA A 215 -0.14 -38.26 36.50
C ALA A 215 0.68 -38.00 35.24
N LEU A 216 0.25 -38.61 34.14
CA LEU A 216 0.77 -38.28 32.81
C LEU A 216 0.32 -36.85 32.44
N PRO A 217 1.23 -35.97 31.99
CA PRO A 217 0.84 -34.66 31.50
C PRO A 217 -0.16 -34.73 30.34
N THR A 218 -0.99 -33.69 30.22
CA THR A 218 -1.79 -33.47 29.00
C THR A 218 -1.37 -32.19 28.31
N ALA A 219 -1.50 -32.16 26.98
CA ALA A 219 -1.21 -30.99 26.16
C ALA A 219 -2.24 -30.89 25.05
N GLN A 220 -2.93 -29.76 24.96
CA GLN A 220 -3.78 -29.42 23.82
C GLN A 220 -3.34 -28.06 23.26
N LEU A 221 -3.02 -28.03 21.97
CA LEU A 221 -2.73 -26.82 21.22
C LEU A 221 -3.73 -26.72 20.06
N SER A 222 -4.34 -25.55 19.89
CA SER A 222 -5.25 -25.24 18.80
C SER A 222 -4.99 -23.85 18.22
N ALA A 223 -5.54 -23.59 17.04
CA ALA A 223 -5.48 -22.29 16.38
C ALA A 223 -6.88 -21.89 15.90
N SER A 224 -7.22 -20.61 15.98
CA SER A 224 -8.51 -20.09 15.50
C SER A 224 -8.69 -20.26 13.99
N ASN A 225 -7.58 -20.26 13.24
CA ASN A 225 -7.55 -20.54 11.81
C ASN A 225 -6.25 -21.27 11.43
N MET A 226 -6.36 -22.38 10.70
CA MET A 226 -5.23 -23.18 10.20
C MET A 226 -4.76 -22.78 8.79
N GLN A 227 -5.49 -21.89 8.11
CA GLN A 227 -5.16 -21.38 6.79
C GLN A 227 -5.35 -19.87 6.73
N ILE A 228 -4.25 -19.13 6.60
CA ILE A 228 -4.27 -17.67 6.52
C ILE A 228 -3.58 -17.21 5.24
N ASN A 229 -3.87 -15.98 4.81
CA ASN A 229 -3.08 -15.32 3.79
C ASN A 229 -1.77 -14.80 4.41
N CYS A 230 -0.73 -14.55 3.60
CA CYS A 230 0.47 -13.87 4.08
C CYS A 230 0.09 -12.56 4.78
N ASN A 231 0.75 -12.30 5.90
CA ASN A 231 0.46 -11.17 6.80
C ASN A 231 -0.86 -11.28 7.56
N GLY A 232 -1.59 -12.40 7.40
CA GLY A 232 -2.77 -12.72 8.19
C GLY A 232 -2.40 -13.10 9.63
N THR A 233 -3.40 -13.03 10.50
CA THR A 233 -3.28 -13.34 11.93
C THR A 233 -4.09 -14.57 12.30
N THR A 234 -3.59 -15.37 13.24
CA THR A 234 -4.34 -16.46 13.88
C THR A 234 -4.04 -16.49 15.37
N GLN A 235 -5.01 -16.90 16.19
CA GLN A 235 -4.86 -17.02 17.64
C GLN A 235 -4.53 -18.46 18.00
N LEU A 236 -3.37 -18.68 18.59
CA LEU A 236 -3.01 -19.93 19.24
C LEU A 236 -3.67 -19.98 20.62
N THR A 237 -4.25 -21.11 20.97
CA THR A 237 -4.80 -21.37 22.31
C THR A 237 -4.28 -22.70 22.80
N TRP A 238 -3.82 -22.74 24.05
CA TRP A 238 -3.31 -23.96 24.65
C TRP A 238 -3.81 -24.16 26.07
N THR A 239 -3.84 -25.42 26.47
CA THR A 239 -4.03 -25.85 27.84
C THR A 239 -3.24 -27.12 28.09
N THR A 240 -2.77 -27.26 29.31
CA THR A 240 -2.02 -28.43 29.80
C THR A 240 -2.49 -28.78 31.20
N THR A 241 -2.25 -30.03 31.60
CA THR A 241 -2.40 -30.46 33.00
C THR A 241 -1.16 -31.24 33.40
N ASP A 242 -0.83 -31.25 34.69
CA ASP A 242 0.27 -32.04 35.25
C ASP A 242 1.66 -31.74 34.66
N ALA A 243 1.81 -30.58 34.03
CA ALA A 243 3.06 -30.08 33.46
C ALA A 243 3.43 -28.72 34.06
N PRO A 244 4.34 -28.67 35.06
CA PRO A 244 4.88 -27.42 35.56
C PRO A 244 5.80 -26.71 34.55
N VAL A 245 6.35 -27.43 33.57
CA VAL A 245 7.20 -26.86 32.52
C VAL A 245 6.48 -26.97 31.19
N VAL A 246 6.13 -25.82 30.61
CA VAL A 246 5.40 -25.75 29.33
C VAL A 246 6.12 -24.80 28.38
N GLU A 247 6.38 -25.27 27.17
CA GLU A 247 7.07 -24.52 26.12
C GLU A 247 6.35 -24.68 24.78
N ILE A 248 6.31 -23.61 23.99
CA ILE A 248 5.85 -23.66 22.60
C ILE A 248 7.01 -23.29 21.68
N SER A 249 7.26 -24.10 20.65
CA SER A 249 8.31 -23.83 19.65
C SER A 249 8.21 -22.39 19.13
N SER A 250 9.35 -21.71 19.01
CA SER A 250 9.49 -20.27 18.65
C SER A 250 8.88 -19.24 19.61
N LEU A 251 8.07 -19.64 20.60
CA LEU A 251 7.48 -18.73 21.59
C LEU A 251 8.15 -18.85 22.97
N GLY A 252 8.86 -19.95 23.24
CA GLY A 252 9.56 -20.20 24.50
C GLY A 252 8.63 -20.72 25.60
N LYS A 253 9.03 -20.51 26.86
CA LYS A 253 8.25 -20.87 28.05
C LYS A 253 6.94 -20.08 28.10
N VAL A 254 5.86 -20.78 28.42
CA VAL A 254 4.51 -20.21 28.54
C VAL A 254 3.82 -20.76 29.79
N ASP A 255 2.77 -20.07 30.22
CA ASP A 255 1.92 -20.57 31.31
C ASP A 255 1.18 -21.87 30.90
N PRO A 256 0.74 -22.71 31.86
CA PRO A 256 0.05 -23.96 31.57
C PRO A 256 -1.23 -23.85 30.73
N ALA A 257 -1.85 -22.67 30.68
CA ALA A 257 -2.95 -22.36 29.79
C ALA A 257 -2.83 -20.91 29.32
N GLY A 258 -3.20 -20.65 28.08
CA GLY A 258 -3.11 -19.30 27.52
C GLY A 258 -3.55 -19.20 26.07
N GLN A 259 -3.48 -17.98 25.57
CA GLN A 259 -3.75 -17.65 24.18
C GLN A 259 -2.76 -16.60 23.68
N LYS A 260 -2.36 -16.67 22.40
CA LYS A 260 -1.45 -15.72 21.77
C LYS A 260 -1.73 -15.57 20.29
N SER A 261 -1.95 -14.33 19.84
CA SER A 261 -2.07 -14.03 18.41
C SER A 261 -0.70 -13.98 17.75
N VAL A 262 -0.59 -14.61 16.58
CA VAL A 262 0.62 -14.60 15.75
C VAL A 262 0.27 -14.15 14.34
N GLN A 263 1.20 -13.43 13.72
CA GLN A 263 1.10 -12.94 12.34
C GLN A 263 2.19 -13.61 11.52
N LEU A 264 1.81 -14.23 10.40
CA LEU A 264 2.70 -15.10 9.65
C LEU A 264 2.68 -14.78 8.16
N CYS A 265 3.82 -14.96 7.50
CA CYS A 265 3.94 -14.94 6.05
C CYS A 265 4.61 -16.22 5.50
N ALA A 266 4.77 -17.25 6.34
CA ALA A 266 5.29 -18.55 5.94
C ALA A 266 4.61 -19.67 6.73
N ASN A 267 4.51 -20.85 6.11
CA ASN A 267 4.02 -22.05 6.79
C ASN A 267 4.81 -22.27 8.08
N THR A 268 4.11 -22.37 9.20
CA THR A 268 4.73 -22.45 10.52
C THR A 268 4.09 -23.58 11.31
N THR A 269 4.92 -24.41 11.92
CA THR A 269 4.51 -25.48 12.83
C THR A 269 4.82 -25.09 14.27
N TYR A 270 3.80 -25.11 15.11
CA TYR A 270 3.92 -24.92 16.54
C TYR A 270 3.84 -26.27 17.24
N THR A 271 4.79 -26.54 18.13
CA THR A 271 4.80 -27.71 19.00
C THR A 271 4.77 -27.23 20.45
N LEU A 272 3.67 -27.51 21.13
CA LEU A 272 3.52 -27.39 22.57
C LEU A 272 4.16 -28.62 23.23
N THR A 273 5.12 -28.41 24.10
CA THR A 273 5.77 -29.44 24.92
C THR A 273 5.40 -29.20 26.38
N ALA A 274 4.75 -30.18 26.99
CA ALA A 274 4.31 -30.15 28.38
C ALA A 274 5.04 -31.24 29.16
N SER A 275 5.86 -30.85 30.13
CA SER A 275 6.75 -31.73 30.91
C SER A 275 6.43 -31.65 32.39
N GLY A 276 6.35 -32.81 33.04
CA GLY A 276 6.14 -32.94 34.48
C GLY A 276 6.60 -34.31 35.00
N PRO A 277 6.36 -34.62 36.28
CA PRO A 277 6.89 -35.84 36.88
C PRO A 277 6.42 -37.16 36.25
N GLY A 278 5.33 -37.15 35.48
CA GLY A 278 4.82 -38.32 34.76
C GLY A 278 5.33 -38.47 33.33
N GLY A 279 6.23 -37.59 32.88
CA GLY A 279 6.84 -37.63 31.56
C GLY A 279 6.69 -36.33 30.78
N THR A 280 6.80 -36.44 29.46
CA THR A 280 6.64 -35.32 28.53
C THR A 280 5.66 -35.69 27.44
N VAL A 281 4.70 -34.80 27.16
CA VAL A 281 3.72 -34.93 26.08
C VAL A 281 3.82 -33.73 25.14
N GLN A 282 3.66 -33.99 23.84
CA GLN A 282 3.69 -32.95 22.82
C GLN A 282 2.35 -32.87 22.06
N SER A 283 1.97 -31.65 21.67
CA SER A 283 0.85 -31.37 20.77
C SER A 283 1.32 -30.40 19.70
N SER A 284 1.13 -30.75 18.43
CA SER A 284 1.61 -29.95 17.31
C SER A 284 0.49 -29.58 16.36
N LEU A 285 0.56 -28.38 15.79
CA LEU A 285 -0.26 -27.96 14.66
C LEU A 285 0.57 -27.18 13.64
N SER A 286 0.10 -27.18 12.40
CA SER A 286 0.71 -26.43 11.30
C SER A 286 -0.29 -25.43 10.75
N ILE A 287 0.11 -24.16 10.68
CA ILE A 287 -0.65 -23.09 10.02
C ILE A 287 -0.10 -22.95 8.60
N ALA A 288 -0.95 -23.22 7.62
CA ALA A 288 -0.64 -22.98 6.22
C ALA A 288 -0.87 -21.51 5.88
N VAL A 289 0.05 -20.94 5.12
CA VAL A 289 0.02 -19.55 4.68
C VAL A 289 -0.02 -19.50 3.16
N ASN A 290 -1.08 -18.90 2.61
CA ASN A 290 -1.16 -18.58 1.20
C ASN A 290 -0.27 -17.36 0.89
N THR A 291 0.83 -17.61 0.19
CA THR A 291 1.83 -16.60 -0.18
C THR A 291 1.70 -16.12 -1.63
N ALA A 292 0.83 -16.74 -2.42
CA ALA A 292 0.67 -16.40 -3.83
C ALA A 292 0.05 -15.00 -3.96
N ILE A 293 0.74 -14.10 -4.67
CA ILE A 293 0.23 -12.78 -4.99
C ILE A 293 -0.74 -12.89 -6.17
N GLN A 294 -1.92 -12.30 -6.03
CA GLN A 294 -2.81 -12.06 -7.17
C GLN A 294 -2.71 -10.58 -7.52
N ALA A 295 -2.54 -10.24 -8.80
CA ALA A 295 -2.40 -8.87 -9.25
C ALA A 295 -3.17 -8.63 -10.55
N THR A 296 -3.76 -7.43 -10.66
CA THR A 296 -4.39 -6.90 -11.88
C THR A 296 -3.85 -5.51 -12.17
N LEU A 297 -3.73 -5.19 -13.46
CA LEU A 297 -3.45 -3.85 -13.96
C LEU A 297 -4.17 -3.70 -15.31
N SER A 298 -4.95 -2.64 -15.48
CA SER A 298 -5.62 -2.32 -16.73
C SER A 298 -5.59 -0.82 -17.00
N ALA A 299 -5.71 -0.44 -18.27
CA ALA A 299 -5.87 0.93 -18.73
C ALA A 299 -7.21 1.06 -19.48
N SER A 300 -7.92 2.17 -19.32
CA SER A 300 -9.16 2.43 -20.05
C SER A 300 -9.37 3.94 -20.28
N PRO A 301 -9.60 4.37 -21.54
CA PRO A 301 -9.49 3.57 -22.77
C PRO A 301 -8.04 3.14 -23.07
N THR A 302 -7.88 2.06 -23.86
CA THR A 302 -6.57 1.56 -24.31
C THR A 302 -6.09 2.23 -25.60
N GLU A 303 -6.98 2.85 -26.35
CA GLU A 303 -6.68 3.63 -27.57
C GLU A 303 -7.15 5.06 -27.37
N VAL A 304 -6.29 6.02 -27.66
CA VAL A 304 -6.57 7.45 -27.51
C VAL A 304 -6.01 8.28 -28.66
N SER A 305 -6.67 9.40 -28.97
CA SER A 305 -6.29 10.32 -30.05
C SER A 305 -5.68 11.62 -29.53
N TYR A 306 -4.64 12.12 -30.21
CA TYR A 306 -4.03 13.43 -29.94
C TYR A 306 -3.94 14.26 -31.21
N ARG A 307 -4.34 15.52 -31.13
CA ARG A 307 -4.18 16.47 -32.23
C ARG A 307 -3.67 17.80 -31.72
N ARG A 308 -2.55 18.26 -32.27
CA ARG A 308 -1.98 19.59 -32.00
C ARG A 308 -1.73 20.33 -33.30
N VAL A 309 -2.08 21.61 -33.34
CA VAL A 309 -1.83 22.51 -34.47
C VAL A 309 -1.07 23.73 -33.97
N GLY A 310 0.17 23.91 -34.43
CA GLY A 310 1.08 24.88 -33.84
C GLY A 310 1.24 24.63 -32.33
N ASP A 311 0.98 25.66 -31.51
CA ASP A 311 1.09 25.57 -30.05
C ASP A 311 -0.22 25.13 -29.36
N LYS A 312 -1.32 24.96 -30.11
CA LYS A 312 -2.63 24.65 -29.55
C LYS A 312 -2.92 23.15 -29.63
N VAL A 313 -3.08 22.51 -28.47
CA VAL A 313 -3.61 21.15 -28.36
C VAL A 313 -5.13 21.22 -28.53
N LEU A 314 -5.65 20.56 -29.57
CA LEU A 314 -7.08 20.48 -29.86
C LEU A 314 -7.72 19.27 -29.17
N GLU A 315 -7.00 18.16 -29.07
CA GLU A 315 -7.42 16.94 -28.39
C GLU A 315 -6.33 16.50 -27.41
N GLN A 316 -6.62 16.62 -26.11
CA GLN A 316 -5.76 16.11 -25.03
C GLN A 316 -6.38 14.83 -24.47
N PRO A 317 -5.88 13.65 -24.84
CA PRO A 317 -6.45 12.40 -24.37
C PRO A 317 -6.05 12.09 -22.93
N THR A 318 -6.95 11.36 -22.26
CA THR A 318 -6.72 10.80 -20.93
C THR A 318 -6.99 9.31 -20.91
N THR A 319 -6.27 8.56 -20.08
CA THR A 319 -6.55 7.15 -19.77
C THR A 319 -6.54 6.93 -18.26
N THR A 320 -7.35 6.01 -17.76
CA THR A 320 -7.37 5.65 -16.34
C THR A 320 -6.73 4.28 -16.15
N LEU A 321 -5.64 4.24 -15.40
CA LEU A 321 -5.07 2.99 -14.89
C LEU A 321 -5.85 2.52 -13.67
N THR A 322 -6.14 1.22 -13.59
CA THR A 322 -6.75 0.59 -12.41
C THR A 322 -5.95 -0.64 -12.04
N TRP A 323 -5.64 -0.81 -10.75
CA TRP A 323 -4.89 -1.96 -10.26
C TRP A 323 -5.46 -2.49 -8.95
N SER A 324 -5.18 -3.77 -8.70
CA SER A 324 -5.49 -4.43 -7.43
C SER A 324 -4.51 -5.56 -7.20
N THR A 325 -4.10 -5.73 -5.94
CA THR A 325 -3.22 -6.81 -5.51
C THR A 325 -3.77 -7.46 -4.23
N SER A 326 -3.53 -8.75 -4.07
CA SER A 326 -3.74 -9.47 -2.81
C SER A 326 -2.45 -10.17 -2.39
N ASN A 327 -2.27 -10.34 -1.08
CA ASN A 327 -1.09 -10.95 -0.47
C ASN A 327 0.25 -10.25 -0.76
N ALA A 328 0.22 -9.04 -1.33
CA ALA A 328 1.38 -8.18 -1.52
C ALA A 328 1.49 -7.18 -0.36
N THR A 329 2.73 -6.87 0.06
CA THR A 329 3.02 -5.82 1.07
C THR A 329 3.77 -4.64 0.48
N ALA A 330 4.29 -4.77 -0.74
CA ALA A 330 4.91 -3.69 -1.49
C ALA A 330 4.38 -3.72 -2.93
N VAL A 331 3.87 -2.58 -3.40
CA VAL A 331 3.32 -2.42 -4.75
C VAL A 331 3.85 -1.14 -5.38
N SER A 332 4.20 -1.22 -6.65
CA SER A 332 4.61 -0.08 -7.47
C SER A 332 4.08 -0.24 -8.89
N VAL A 333 3.84 0.88 -9.57
CA VAL A 333 3.53 0.91 -11.00
C VAL A 333 4.57 1.80 -11.66
N ASP A 334 5.38 1.27 -12.56
CA ASP A 334 6.34 2.04 -13.35
C ASP A 334 5.59 2.78 -14.48
N PRO A 335 5.79 4.09 -14.70
CA PRO A 335 6.69 5.03 -14.01
C PRO A 335 6.08 5.83 -12.85
N LEU A 336 4.90 5.45 -12.37
CA LEU A 336 4.16 6.15 -11.30
C LEU A 336 4.79 6.04 -9.89
N GLY A 337 5.66 5.05 -9.66
CA GLY A 337 6.31 4.81 -8.37
C GLY A 337 5.50 3.90 -7.45
N SER A 338 5.67 4.05 -6.14
CA SER A 338 4.96 3.25 -5.13
C SER A 338 3.49 3.65 -5.06
N VAL A 339 2.61 2.66 -4.93
CA VAL A 339 1.15 2.84 -4.86
C VAL A 339 0.57 1.93 -3.80
N ASP A 340 -0.67 2.22 -3.38
CA ASP A 340 -1.44 1.34 -2.51
C ASP A 340 -1.76 0.00 -3.20
N ALA A 341 -2.13 -1.00 -2.39
CA ALA A 341 -2.42 -2.36 -2.86
C ALA A 341 -3.52 -2.41 -3.94
N SER A 342 -4.46 -1.46 -3.91
CA SER A 342 -5.45 -1.25 -4.95
C SER A 342 -5.68 0.25 -5.17
N GLY A 343 -6.03 0.63 -6.39
CA GLY A 343 -6.24 2.02 -6.72
C GLY A 343 -6.57 2.24 -8.19
N ASN A 344 -6.86 3.50 -8.51
CA ASN A 344 -6.96 3.97 -9.89
C ASN A 344 -6.30 5.36 -10.02
N ARG A 345 -5.82 5.68 -11.22
CA ARG A 345 -5.22 6.98 -11.54
C ARG A 345 -5.46 7.35 -12.99
N THR A 346 -6.06 8.52 -13.22
CA THR A 346 -6.18 9.12 -14.55
C THR A 346 -4.89 9.84 -14.94
N LEU A 347 -4.46 9.65 -16.18
CA LEU A 347 -3.23 10.18 -16.76
C LEU A 347 -3.54 10.91 -18.05
N ASP A 348 -2.96 12.11 -18.21
CA ASP A 348 -2.92 12.82 -19.48
C ASP A 348 -1.85 12.18 -20.37
N ILE A 349 -2.22 11.77 -21.58
CA ILE A 349 -1.31 11.10 -22.51
C ILE A 349 -0.83 12.11 -23.55
N SER A 350 0.48 12.31 -23.61
CA SER A 350 1.12 13.24 -24.55
C SER A 350 2.23 12.55 -25.33
N PRO A 351 2.39 12.86 -26.63
CA PRO A 351 3.48 12.30 -27.44
C PRO A 351 4.85 12.57 -26.81
N GLN A 352 5.79 11.63 -26.96
CA GLN A 352 7.17 11.78 -26.52
C GLN A 352 7.97 12.75 -27.40
N HIS A 353 7.56 12.90 -28.67
CA HIS A 353 8.14 13.84 -29.60
C HIS A 353 7.23 15.04 -29.86
N THR A 354 7.84 16.19 -30.18
CA THR A 354 7.12 17.44 -30.47
C THR A 354 7.26 17.89 -31.92
N THR A 355 7.92 17.11 -32.77
CA THR A 355 8.12 17.42 -34.19
C THR A 355 6.82 17.25 -34.97
N ALA A 356 6.61 18.06 -36.00
CA ALA A 356 5.46 17.91 -36.88
C ALA A 356 5.48 16.55 -37.62
N GLY A 357 4.33 15.88 -37.69
CA GLY A 357 4.20 14.55 -38.26
C GLY A 357 3.06 13.72 -37.64
N PRO A 358 2.89 12.46 -38.10
CA PRO A 358 1.97 11.52 -37.47
C PRO A 358 2.48 11.10 -36.09
N VAL A 359 1.54 10.94 -35.15
CA VAL A 359 1.78 10.37 -33.83
C VAL A 359 1.28 8.92 -33.84
N ASP A 360 2.17 8.00 -33.47
CA ASP A 360 1.87 6.58 -33.27
C ASP A 360 2.82 6.03 -32.19
N GLU A 361 2.35 6.00 -30.94
CA GLU A 361 3.18 5.68 -29.78
C GLU A 361 2.46 4.76 -28.80
N THR A 362 3.19 3.84 -28.16
CA THR A 362 2.66 2.96 -27.11
C THR A 362 3.28 3.30 -25.76
N PHE A 363 2.44 3.60 -24.79
CA PHE A 363 2.81 3.84 -23.39
C PHE A 363 2.61 2.54 -22.61
N SER A 364 3.64 2.08 -21.91
CA SER A 364 3.61 0.85 -21.12
C SER A 364 3.72 1.15 -19.63
N TYR A 365 2.86 0.52 -18.84
CA TYR A 365 2.82 0.62 -17.39
C TYR A 365 3.01 -0.76 -16.80
N VAL A 366 3.97 -0.89 -15.87
CA VAL A 366 4.32 -2.18 -15.27
C VAL A 366 4.09 -2.14 -13.77
N LEU A 367 3.08 -2.86 -13.32
CA LEU A 367 2.87 -3.14 -11.90
C LEU A 367 3.87 -4.18 -11.44
N LYS A 368 4.52 -3.94 -10.30
CA LYS A 368 5.39 -4.88 -9.59
C LYS A 368 4.89 -4.99 -8.15
N ALA A 369 4.57 -6.20 -7.72
CA ALA A 369 4.09 -6.52 -6.38
C ALA A 369 4.98 -7.58 -5.72
N SER A 370 5.26 -7.43 -4.43
CA SER A 370 6.04 -8.40 -3.67
C SER A 370 5.56 -8.53 -2.21
N ASN A 371 5.98 -9.61 -1.56
CA ASN A 371 5.69 -9.86 -0.15
C ASN A 371 6.89 -10.46 0.61
N PRO A 372 6.86 -10.52 1.95
CA PRO A 372 7.99 -10.98 2.76
C PRO A 372 8.34 -12.46 2.59
N SER A 373 7.45 -13.28 1.99
CA SER A 373 7.77 -14.67 1.67
C SER A 373 8.68 -14.80 0.45
N GLY A 374 9.04 -13.67 -0.19
CA GLY A 374 9.81 -13.63 -1.43
C GLY A 374 8.96 -13.85 -2.68
N ALA A 375 7.63 -13.96 -2.58
CA ALA A 375 6.79 -14.01 -3.77
C ALA A 375 6.80 -12.64 -4.45
N SER A 376 6.79 -12.67 -5.78
CA SER A 376 6.70 -11.46 -6.61
C SER A 376 5.82 -11.71 -7.82
N GLU A 377 5.18 -10.65 -8.29
CA GLU A 377 4.25 -10.67 -9.42
C GLU A 377 4.41 -9.39 -10.25
N THR A 378 4.23 -9.50 -11.57
CA THR A 378 4.22 -8.37 -12.48
C THR A 378 3.04 -8.39 -13.44
N ARG A 379 2.42 -7.23 -13.67
CA ARG A 379 1.38 -7.02 -14.68
C ARG A 379 1.72 -5.82 -15.55
N THR A 380 1.37 -5.90 -16.83
CA THR A 380 1.60 -4.82 -17.79
C THR A 380 0.27 -4.37 -18.39
N ALA A 381 0.06 -3.06 -18.46
CA ALA A 381 -1.01 -2.43 -19.24
C ALA A 381 -0.41 -1.45 -20.23
N THR A 382 -1.01 -1.36 -21.41
CA THR A 382 -0.53 -0.50 -22.49
C THR A 382 -1.62 0.44 -22.97
N VAL A 383 -1.23 1.64 -23.40
CA VAL A 383 -2.11 2.63 -24.01
C VAL A 383 -1.49 3.05 -25.33
N HIS A 384 -2.25 2.90 -26.42
CA HIS A 384 -1.86 3.26 -27.76
C HIS A 384 -2.37 4.67 -28.09
N LEU A 385 -1.44 5.57 -28.38
CA LEU A 385 -1.70 6.94 -28.78
C LEU A 385 -1.55 7.08 -30.29
N THR A 386 -2.58 7.60 -30.96
CA THR A 386 -2.56 7.91 -32.38
C THR A 386 -2.90 9.37 -32.65
N GLY A 387 -2.49 9.93 -33.77
CA GLY A 387 -2.93 11.26 -34.21
C GLY A 387 -1.89 12.06 -34.99
N SER A 388 -1.83 13.37 -34.78
CA SER A 388 -0.94 14.26 -35.56
C SER A 388 -0.48 15.51 -34.82
N ILE A 389 0.71 15.98 -35.20
CA ILE A 389 1.26 17.28 -34.87
C ILE A 389 1.40 18.08 -36.18
N GLU A 390 0.59 19.11 -36.35
CA GLU A 390 0.60 20.00 -37.51
C GLU A 390 1.46 21.25 -37.22
N PRO A 391 2.29 21.72 -38.17
CA PRO A 391 3.21 22.85 -37.95
C PRO A 391 2.47 24.19 -37.87
N ALA A 392 3.01 25.14 -37.09
CA ALA A 392 2.41 26.47 -36.95
C ALA A 392 2.33 27.27 -38.27
N GLU A 393 3.26 27.03 -39.20
CA GLU A 393 3.23 27.66 -40.54
C GLU A 393 1.99 27.29 -41.34
N GLU A 394 1.33 26.17 -41.06
CA GLU A 394 0.09 25.79 -41.74
C GLU A 394 -1.06 26.75 -41.42
N VAL A 395 -1.14 27.25 -40.17
CA VAL A 395 -2.11 28.27 -39.76
C VAL A 395 -1.82 29.59 -40.48
N LYS A 396 -0.55 29.99 -40.58
CA LYS A 396 -0.15 31.21 -41.29
C LYS A 396 -0.40 31.11 -42.80
N MET A 397 -0.21 29.93 -43.39
CA MET A 397 -0.58 29.67 -44.77
C MET A 397 -2.09 29.68 -44.97
N LEU A 398 -2.89 29.23 -43.99
CA LEU A 398 -4.36 29.38 -44.01
C LEU A 398 -4.75 30.87 -43.97
N GLU A 399 -4.19 31.67 -43.06
CA GLU A 399 -4.43 33.13 -42.98
C GLU A 399 -4.10 33.82 -44.32
N THR A 400 -2.92 33.52 -44.88
CA THR A 400 -2.49 34.04 -46.18
C THR A 400 -3.45 33.65 -47.31
N ARG A 401 -3.99 32.43 -47.30
CA ARG A 401 -4.95 31.95 -48.32
C ARG A 401 -6.35 32.53 -48.12
N LEU A 402 -6.76 32.77 -46.88
CA LEU A 402 -8.03 33.40 -46.53
C LEU A 402 -8.10 34.87 -46.95
N ALA A 403 -6.94 35.54 -47.01
CA ALA A 403 -6.83 36.95 -47.35
C ALA A 403 -7.01 37.28 -48.86
N LEU A 404 -7.59 36.40 -49.70
CA LEU A 404 -7.61 36.57 -51.17
C LEU A 404 -8.97 36.12 -51.73
N ARG A 405 -9.75 36.83 -52.54
CA ARG A 405 -9.69 38.08 -53.33
C ARG A 405 -11.05 38.76 -53.18
N SER A 406 -11.18 40.04 -53.52
CA SER A 406 -12.51 40.68 -53.59
C SER A 406 -13.39 39.96 -54.61
N VAL A 407 -14.70 39.93 -54.33
CA VAL A 407 -15.71 39.38 -55.25
C VAL A 407 -16.35 40.50 -56.04
N PHE A 408 -16.41 40.39 -57.36
CA PHE A 408 -16.88 41.45 -58.24
C PHE A 408 -18.29 41.19 -58.79
N PHE A 409 -19.04 42.25 -59.08
CA PHE A 409 -20.41 42.20 -59.57
C PHE A 409 -20.59 42.93 -60.91
N PRO A 410 -21.49 42.44 -61.78
CA PRO A 410 -21.96 43.18 -62.94
C PRO A 410 -22.62 44.51 -62.55
N THR A 411 -22.74 45.41 -63.52
CA THR A 411 -23.40 46.72 -63.31
C THR A 411 -24.82 46.53 -62.78
N ALA A 412 -25.17 47.30 -61.73
CA ALA A 412 -26.49 47.33 -61.08
C ALA A 412 -27.01 45.99 -60.52
N GLN A 413 -26.16 44.97 -60.37
CA GLN A 413 -26.53 43.68 -59.77
C GLN A 413 -25.98 43.53 -58.35
N PRO A 414 -26.70 42.84 -57.46
CA PRO A 414 -28.08 42.31 -57.61
C PRO A 414 -29.17 43.40 -57.54
N THR A 415 -30.32 43.16 -58.17
CA THR A 415 -31.51 44.04 -58.07
C THR A 415 -32.40 43.68 -56.88
N ALA A 416 -33.39 44.52 -56.55
CA ALA A 416 -34.34 44.22 -55.48
C ALA A 416 -35.24 43.03 -55.83
N GLU A 417 -35.59 42.90 -57.11
CA GLU A 417 -36.47 41.85 -57.65
C GLU A 417 -35.72 40.54 -57.88
N ASN A 418 -34.39 40.60 -58.00
CA ASN A 418 -33.54 39.43 -58.18
C ASN A 418 -32.30 39.49 -57.27
N PRO A 419 -32.48 39.24 -55.96
CA PRO A 419 -31.42 39.38 -54.95
C PRO A 419 -30.28 38.37 -55.09
N ASN A 420 -30.46 37.30 -55.88
CA ASN A 420 -29.47 36.25 -56.09
C ASN A 420 -28.69 36.41 -57.40
N ALA A 421 -28.95 37.46 -58.17
CA ALA A 421 -28.28 37.72 -59.44
C ALA A 421 -26.88 38.32 -59.28
N GLY A 422 -26.07 38.22 -60.33
CA GLY A 422 -24.80 38.95 -60.44
C GLY A 422 -23.59 38.27 -59.80
N LEU A 423 -23.76 37.24 -58.98
CA LEU A 423 -22.64 36.41 -58.53
C LEU A 423 -22.32 35.36 -59.61
N VAL A 424 -21.46 35.75 -60.56
CA VAL A 424 -21.08 34.92 -61.72
C VAL A 424 -20.18 33.74 -61.31
N ALA A 425 -20.04 32.74 -62.19
CA ALA A 425 -19.39 31.46 -61.89
C ALA A 425 -17.94 31.60 -61.36
N SER A 426 -17.13 32.50 -61.93
CA SER A 426 -15.76 32.71 -61.44
C SER A 426 -15.72 33.26 -60.00
N GLN A 427 -16.73 34.03 -59.63
CA GLN A 427 -16.85 34.63 -58.30
C GLN A 427 -17.42 33.64 -57.29
N GLN A 428 -18.34 32.77 -57.72
CA GLN A 428 -18.77 31.61 -56.93
C GLN A 428 -17.59 30.70 -56.61
N ALA A 429 -16.73 30.39 -57.59
CA ALA A 429 -15.52 29.60 -57.37
C ALA A 429 -14.57 30.26 -56.35
N THR A 430 -14.44 31.59 -56.39
CA THR A 430 -13.65 32.36 -55.41
C THR A 430 -14.22 32.21 -54.00
N LEU A 431 -15.53 32.41 -53.82
CA LEU A 431 -16.18 32.24 -52.52
C LEU A 431 -16.17 30.78 -52.03
N GLN A 432 -16.23 29.81 -52.94
CA GLN A 432 -16.15 28.39 -52.59
C GLN A 432 -14.76 28.03 -52.03
N ALA A 433 -13.68 28.54 -52.65
CA ALA A 433 -12.33 28.36 -52.14
C ALA A 433 -12.15 29.04 -50.77
N LEU A 434 -12.65 30.27 -50.62
CA LEU A 434 -12.66 31.00 -49.34
C LEU A 434 -13.38 30.20 -48.25
N ALA A 435 -14.57 29.67 -48.55
CA ALA A 435 -15.32 28.87 -47.58
C ALA A 435 -14.59 27.57 -47.20
N ALA A 436 -13.93 26.90 -48.14
CA ALA A 436 -13.17 25.68 -47.85
C ALA A 436 -12.02 25.94 -46.87
N ASP A 437 -11.26 27.03 -47.09
CA ASP A 437 -10.15 27.40 -46.21
C ASP A 437 -10.64 27.94 -44.87
N PHE A 438 -11.76 28.66 -44.84
CA PHE A 438 -12.27 29.24 -43.59
C PHE A 438 -12.82 28.18 -42.65
N LYS A 439 -13.43 27.10 -43.18
CA LYS A 439 -13.82 25.94 -42.35
C LYS A 439 -12.63 25.32 -41.63
N LYS A 440 -11.51 25.13 -42.34
CA LYS A 440 -10.27 24.62 -41.72
C LYS A 440 -9.73 25.57 -40.66
N TYR A 441 -9.78 26.87 -40.92
CA TYR A 441 -9.34 27.88 -39.96
C TYR A 441 -10.22 27.92 -38.69
N LEU A 442 -11.53 27.70 -38.82
CA LEU A 442 -12.46 27.62 -37.68
C LEU A 442 -12.17 26.42 -36.75
N GLU A 443 -11.58 25.32 -37.24
CA GLU A 443 -11.12 24.23 -36.37
C GLU A 443 -10.06 24.71 -35.37
N TYR A 444 -9.27 25.73 -35.75
CA TYR A 444 -8.20 26.31 -34.94
C TYR A 444 -8.65 27.57 -34.18
N LYS A 445 -9.39 28.48 -34.83
CA LYS A 445 -9.93 29.75 -34.31
C LYS A 445 -11.46 29.77 -34.44
N PRO A 446 -12.20 29.09 -33.55
CA PRO A 446 -13.65 28.99 -33.64
C PRO A 446 -14.36 30.35 -33.50
N ASP A 447 -13.67 31.34 -32.92
CA ASP A 447 -14.08 32.73 -32.74
C ASP A 447 -13.73 33.65 -33.93
N ALA A 448 -13.11 33.13 -34.99
CA ALA A 448 -12.81 33.92 -36.17
C ALA A 448 -14.08 34.28 -36.96
N HIS A 449 -14.09 35.46 -37.57
CA HIS A 449 -15.19 35.95 -38.41
C HIS A 449 -14.65 36.41 -39.77
N LEU A 450 -15.43 36.16 -40.83
CA LEU A 450 -15.28 36.84 -42.12
C LEU A 450 -16.13 38.10 -42.13
N ILE A 451 -15.52 39.26 -42.32
CA ILE A 451 -16.21 40.54 -42.43
C ILE A 451 -16.31 40.91 -43.92
N LEU A 452 -17.53 41.00 -44.44
CA LEU A 452 -17.81 41.29 -45.84
C LEU A 452 -18.18 42.77 -46.03
N ASN A 453 -17.39 43.49 -46.80
CA ASN A 453 -17.53 44.93 -47.04
C ASN A 453 -17.97 45.20 -48.48
N GLY A 454 -19.22 45.63 -48.66
CA GLY A 454 -19.83 45.85 -49.97
C GLY A 454 -19.59 47.25 -50.50
N HIS A 455 -19.31 47.35 -51.80
CA HIS A 455 -19.10 48.61 -52.51
C HIS A 455 -19.97 48.71 -53.76
N ALA A 456 -20.25 49.94 -54.19
CA ALA A 456 -20.95 50.26 -55.42
C ALA A 456 -20.33 51.48 -56.11
N ASP A 457 -20.20 51.41 -57.43
CA ASP A 457 -19.62 52.50 -58.22
C ASP A 457 -20.45 53.81 -58.16
N PRO A 458 -19.85 54.98 -58.42
CA PRO A 458 -20.42 56.27 -58.01
C PRO A 458 -21.53 56.79 -58.94
N ARG A 459 -22.05 55.96 -59.86
CA ARG A 459 -23.07 56.37 -60.83
C ARG A 459 -24.48 56.50 -60.25
N GLY A 460 -24.76 55.83 -59.12
CA GLY A 460 -26.06 55.88 -58.43
C GLY A 460 -26.16 56.96 -57.35
N SER A 461 -27.37 57.19 -56.81
CA SER A 461 -27.54 58.04 -55.61
C SER A 461 -26.93 57.37 -54.38
N THR A 462 -26.66 58.14 -53.33
CA THR A 462 -26.11 57.61 -52.07
C THR A 462 -26.99 56.51 -51.49
N GLU A 463 -28.30 56.71 -51.45
CA GLU A 463 -29.27 55.73 -50.94
C GLU A 463 -29.32 54.47 -51.82
N TYR A 464 -29.29 54.65 -53.15
CA TYR A 464 -29.29 53.53 -54.08
C TYR A 464 -28.01 52.70 -53.95
N ASN A 465 -26.85 53.36 -53.89
CA ASN A 465 -25.57 52.69 -53.78
C ASN A 465 -25.42 51.97 -52.43
N GLY A 466 -25.91 52.57 -51.33
CA GLY A 466 -25.98 51.92 -50.02
C GLY A 466 -26.78 50.61 -50.09
N ALA A 467 -28.03 50.69 -50.52
CA ALA A 467 -28.90 49.50 -50.66
C ALA A 467 -28.34 48.46 -51.64
N LEU A 468 -27.67 48.88 -52.72
CA LEU A 468 -27.03 47.97 -53.66
C LEU A 468 -25.84 47.24 -53.02
N SER A 469 -25.00 47.96 -52.25
CA SER A 469 -23.89 47.34 -51.53
C SER A 469 -24.35 46.36 -50.44
N ASP A 470 -25.43 46.67 -49.73
CA ASP A 470 -26.04 45.76 -48.74
C ASP A 470 -26.52 44.46 -49.39
N ARG A 471 -27.18 44.55 -50.54
CA ARG A 471 -27.60 43.35 -51.28
C ARG A 471 -26.39 42.51 -51.72
N ARG A 472 -25.29 43.13 -52.17
CA ARG A 472 -24.08 42.39 -52.58
C ARG A 472 -23.46 41.59 -51.44
N VAL A 473 -23.32 42.19 -50.25
CA VAL A 473 -22.80 41.45 -49.08
C VAL A 473 -23.77 40.39 -48.61
N ALA A 474 -25.09 40.61 -48.72
CA ALA A 474 -26.08 39.59 -48.43
C ALA A 474 -25.99 38.40 -49.39
N THR A 475 -25.83 38.62 -50.70
CA THR A 475 -25.64 37.55 -51.69
C THR A 475 -24.36 36.75 -51.42
N ALA A 476 -23.24 37.43 -51.14
CA ALA A 476 -21.97 36.77 -50.82
C ALA A 476 -22.05 35.99 -49.49
N LYS A 477 -22.67 36.57 -48.45
CA LYS A 477 -22.92 35.90 -47.17
C LYS A 477 -23.76 34.66 -47.34
N GLN A 478 -24.87 34.74 -48.07
CA GLN A 478 -25.75 33.59 -48.29
C GLN A 478 -24.99 32.46 -49.01
N PHE A 479 -24.21 32.80 -50.03
CA PHE A 479 -23.40 31.80 -50.72
C PHE A 479 -22.40 31.11 -49.78
N LEU A 480 -21.70 31.84 -48.91
CA LEU A 480 -20.78 31.27 -47.92
C LEU A 480 -21.49 30.37 -46.90
N ILE A 481 -22.70 30.75 -46.48
CA ILE A 481 -23.55 29.92 -45.61
C ILE A 481 -23.92 28.62 -46.33
N ASP A 482 -24.29 28.69 -47.60
CA ASP A 482 -24.62 27.52 -48.42
C ASP A 482 -23.40 26.60 -48.62
N GLN A 483 -22.17 27.12 -48.54
CA GLN A 483 -20.91 26.34 -48.51
C GLN A 483 -20.55 25.77 -47.13
N GLY A 484 -21.38 26.02 -46.11
CA GLY A 484 -21.25 25.46 -44.77
C GLY A 484 -20.52 26.35 -43.75
N ILE A 485 -20.33 27.64 -44.03
CA ILE A 485 -19.83 28.58 -43.02
C ILE A 485 -20.97 28.93 -42.05
N PRO A 486 -20.78 28.81 -40.72
CA PRO A 486 -21.82 29.20 -39.78
C PRO A 486 -22.19 30.68 -39.92
N PRO A 487 -23.48 31.06 -39.96
CA PRO A 487 -23.91 32.45 -40.14
C PRO A 487 -23.36 33.41 -39.07
N ALA A 488 -23.07 32.90 -37.87
CA ALA A 488 -22.50 33.65 -36.76
C ALA A 488 -21.06 34.10 -37.02
N ASN A 489 -20.30 33.36 -37.84
CA ASN A 489 -18.92 33.67 -38.20
C ASN A 489 -18.81 34.59 -39.44
N ILE A 490 -19.91 35.25 -39.85
CA ILE A 490 -19.92 36.18 -41.00
C ILE A 490 -20.59 37.51 -40.62
N GLU A 491 -19.83 38.58 -40.68
CA GLU A 491 -20.29 39.97 -40.51
C GLU A 491 -20.40 40.68 -41.87
N THR A 492 -21.28 41.67 -41.99
CA THR A 492 -21.55 42.36 -43.27
C THR A 492 -21.72 43.85 -43.08
N HIS A 493 -21.10 44.65 -43.96
CA HIS A 493 -21.22 46.11 -43.99
C HIS A 493 -21.37 46.61 -45.44
N GLY A 494 -22.37 47.44 -45.73
CA GLY A 494 -22.53 48.12 -47.02
C GLY A 494 -22.02 49.56 -46.98
N PHE A 495 -21.01 49.89 -47.78
CA PHE A 495 -20.41 51.23 -47.83
C PHE A 495 -20.90 52.09 -48.99
N GLY A 496 -21.73 51.54 -49.88
CA GLY A 496 -22.09 52.19 -51.14
C GLY A 496 -20.84 52.64 -51.90
N SER A 497 -20.78 53.93 -52.25
CA SER A 497 -19.63 54.54 -52.96
C SER A 497 -18.63 55.28 -52.05
N GLN A 498 -18.78 55.18 -50.72
CA GLN A 498 -18.00 55.99 -49.77
C GLN A 498 -16.52 55.57 -49.68
N GLN A 499 -16.22 54.31 -50.00
CA GLN A 499 -14.87 53.72 -49.94
C GLN A 499 -14.43 53.20 -51.32
N ASP A 500 -14.82 53.93 -52.36
CA ASP A 500 -14.44 53.64 -53.73
C ASP A 500 -12.95 53.90 -53.98
N LEU A 501 -12.35 53.04 -54.80
CA LEU A 501 -10.99 53.18 -55.29
C LEU A 501 -10.92 54.34 -56.28
N THR A 502 -9.87 55.15 -56.12
CA THR A 502 -9.52 56.22 -57.04
C THR A 502 -8.91 55.64 -58.33
N ALA A 503 -8.87 56.45 -59.39
CA ALA A 503 -8.26 56.06 -60.66
C ALA A 503 -6.78 55.66 -60.51
N ASP A 504 -6.02 56.34 -59.65
CA ASP A 504 -4.61 56.04 -59.40
C ASP A 504 -4.42 54.70 -58.66
N GLN A 505 -5.26 54.41 -57.67
CA GLN A 505 -5.24 53.11 -56.99
C GLN A 505 -5.59 51.98 -57.95
N VAL A 506 -6.60 52.17 -58.81
CA VAL A 506 -6.97 51.17 -59.82
C VAL A 506 -5.86 50.99 -60.86
N LYS A 507 -5.19 52.08 -61.25
CA LYS A 507 -4.04 52.02 -62.17
C LYS A 507 -2.91 51.17 -61.58
N GLU A 508 -2.62 51.33 -60.28
CA GLU A 508 -1.63 50.52 -59.59
C GLU A 508 -2.05 49.05 -59.52
N LEU A 509 -3.31 48.77 -59.17
CA LEU A 509 -3.85 47.40 -59.15
C LEU A 509 -3.75 46.73 -60.52
N VAL A 510 -4.02 47.45 -61.61
CA VAL A 510 -3.84 46.95 -62.99
C VAL A 510 -2.35 46.71 -63.31
N ALA A 511 -1.46 47.57 -62.83
CA ALA A 511 -0.02 47.43 -63.02
C ALA A 511 0.57 46.23 -62.25
N GLN A 512 0.01 45.91 -61.09
CA GLN A 512 0.47 44.79 -60.26
C GLN A 512 -0.26 43.48 -60.57
N ASN A 513 -1.33 43.51 -61.36
CA ASN A 513 -2.13 42.32 -61.63
C ASN A 513 -1.33 41.26 -62.43
N PRO A 514 -1.07 40.07 -61.83
CA PRO A 514 -0.32 39.01 -62.50
C PRO A 514 -1.11 38.31 -63.60
N ASP A 515 -2.44 38.45 -63.64
CA ASP A 515 -3.31 37.80 -64.64
C ASP A 515 -3.30 38.51 -66.00
N LEU A 516 -2.63 39.67 -66.11
CA LEU A 516 -2.56 40.49 -67.33
C LEU A 516 -1.21 40.36 -68.03
N SER A 517 -1.25 40.06 -69.33
CA SER A 517 -0.08 40.25 -70.21
C SER A 517 0.28 41.74 -70.33
N ALA A 518 1.51 42.06 -70.78
CA ALA A 518 1.91 43.45 -70.99
C ALA A 518 0.96 44.20 -71.97
N ALA A 519 0.47 43.51 -73.00
CA ALA A 519 -0.46 44.06 -73.98
C ALA A 519 -1.86 44.30 -73.36
N ASP A 520 -2.37 43.33 -72.60
CA ASP A 520 -3.69 43.45 -71.95
C ASP A 520 -3.69 44.50 -70.85
N ARG A 521 -2.56 44.63 -70.14
CA ARG A 521 -2.34 45.71 -69.17
C ARG A 521 -2.42 47.07 -69.85
N GLN A 522 -1.76 47.26 -70.98
CA GLN A 522 -1.87 48.52 -71.74
C GLN A 522 -3.32 48.78 -72.21
N LYS A 523 -4.06 47.73 -72.61
CA LYS A 523 -5.47 47.84 -73.01
C LYS A 523 -6.39 48.21 -71.84
N ALA A 524 -6.18 47.62 -70.67
CA ALA A 524 -6.91 47.95 -69.44
C ALA A 524 -6.65 49.42 -69.04
N LEU A 525 -5.38 49.87 -69.10
CA LEU A 525 -5.00 51.25 -68.82
C LEU A 525 -5.59 52.27 -69.82
N LYS A 526 -5.70 51.91 -71.10
CA LYS A 526 -6.40 52.75 -72.10
C LYS A 526 -7.89 52.89 -71.80
N ASN A 527 -8.49 51.90 -71.13
CA ASN A 527 -9.91 51.89 -70.74
C ASN A 527 -10.12 52.12 -69.24
N LEU A 528 -9.21 52.86 -68.59
CA LEU A 528 -9.14 52.96 -67.13
C LEU A 528 -10.47 53.36 -66.47
N ALA A 529 -11.24 54.27 -67.08
CA ALA A 529 -12.54 54.69 -66.54
C ALA A 529 -13.54 53.52 -66.39
N VAL A 530 -13.54 52.57 -67.34
CA VAL A 530 -14.39 51.36 -67.27
C VAL A 530 -13.89 50.42 -66.17
N ILE A 531 -12.57 50.29 -66.06
CA ILE A 531 -11.94 49.43 -65.04
C ILE A 531 -12.20 49.98 -63.65
N VAL A 532 -12.13 51.30 -63.45
CA VAL A 532 -12.45 51.95 -62.16
C VAL A 532 -13.86 51.63 -61.71
N LEU A 533 -14.84 51.78 -62.61
CA LEU A 533 -16.22 51.42 -62.31
C LEU A 533 -16.34 49.93 -61.95
N ALA A 534 -15.66 49.05 -62.69
CA ALA A 534 -15.71 47.61 -62.43
C ALA A 534 -15.03 47.24 -61.09
N GLN A 535 -13.93 47.89 -60.75
CA GLN A 535 -13.22 47.68 -59.48
C GLN A 535 -14.04 48.10 -58.27
N ASN A 536 -14.93 49.09 -58.42
CA ASN A 536 -15.79 49.56 -57.33
C ASN A 536 -17.12 48.82 -57.21
N ARG A 537 -17.40 47.86 -58.10
CA ARG A 537 -18.50 46.91 -57.94
C ARG A 537 -18.00 45.63 -57.29
N ARG A 538 -17.70 45.68 -56.00
CA ARG A 538 -17.07 44.54 -55.31
C ARG A 538 -17.59 44.34 -53.88
N VAL A 539 -17.26 43.17 -53.33
CA VAL A 539 -17.27 42.85 -51.91
C VAL A 539 -15.83 42.53 -51.51
N ASP A 540 -15.28 43.31 -50.58
CA ASP A 540 -14.01 43.04 -49.92
C ASP A 540 -14.25 42.09 -48.74
N VAL A 541 -13.26 41.24 -48.44
CA VAL A 541 -13.31 40.28 -47.32
C VAL A 541 -12.22 40.66 -46.33
N VAL A 542 -12.53 40.66 -45.04
CA VAL A 542 -11.54 40.89 -43.97
C VAL A 542 -11.62 39.74 -42.96
N LEU A 543 -10.47 39.19 -42.58
CA LEU A 543 -10.39 38.19 -41.52
C LEU A 543 -10.28 38.88 -40.16
N SER A 544 -11.24 38.65 -39.25
CA SER A 544 -11.31 39.41 -37.99
C SER A 544 -10.13 39.19 -37.05
N THR A 545 -9.50 38.00 -37.08
CA THR A 545 -8.40 37.63 -36.18
C THR A 545 -7.09 38.33 -36.51
N THR A 546 -6.84 38.62 -37.79
CA THR A 546 -5.60 39.24 -38.27
C THR A 546 -5.80 40.67 -38.76
N GLY A 547 -7.03 41.05 -39.12
CA GLY A 547 -7.35 42.29 -39.81
C GLY A 547 -6.91 42.32 -41.28
N GLU A 548 -6.38 41.20 -41.80
CA GLU A 548 -5.95 41.10 -43.19
C GLU A 548 -7.14 41.28 -44.14
N GLN A 549 -6.93 42.10 -45.18
CA GLN A 549 -7.95 42.45 -46.16
C GLN A 549 -7.71 41.74 -47.48
N SER A 550 -8.79 41.41 -48.17
CA SER A 550 -8.78 40.81 -49.49
C SER A 550 -7.97 41.62 -50.49
N VAL A 551 -7.13 40.96 -51.27
CA VAL A 551 -6.50 41.59 -52.43
C VAL A 551 -7.57 41.93 -53.48
N ARG A 552 -7.64 43.21 -53.85
CA ARG A 552 -8.64 43.78 -54.78
C ARG A 552 -8.25 43.53 -56.24
N GLN A 553 -7.99 42.28 -56.61
CA GLN A 553 -7.54 41.90 -57.95
C GLN A 553 -8.72 41.56 -58.86
N PHE A 554 -8.93 42.35 -59.91
CA PHE A 554 -10.00 42.08 -60.88
C PHE A 554 -9.71 40.85 -61.74
N PRO A 555 -10.70 39.99 -62.00
CA PRO A 555 -10.51 38.70 -62.67
C PRO A 555 -10.50 38.84 -64.20
N PHE A 556 -9.49 39.50 -64.78
CA PHE A 556 -9.42 39.76 -66.23
C PHE A 556 -9.35 38.49 -67.10
N ASN A 557 -8.81 37.40 -66.57
CA ASN A 557 -8.67 36.11 -67.25
C ASN A 557 -9.89 35.20 -67.09
N ALA A 558 -10.89 35.58 -66.29
CA ALA A 558 -12.08 34.78 -66.10
C ALA A 558 -12.93 34.77 -67.39
N ALA A 559 -13.55 33.63 -67.69
CA ALA A 559 -14.41 33.46 -68.87
C ALA A 559 -15.61 34.43 -68.88
N ASP A 560 -16.06 34.86 -67.70
CA ASP A 560 -17.16 35.80 -67.47
C ASP A 560 -16.69 37.24 -67.15
N SER A 561 -15.40 37.54 -67.31
CA SER A 561 -14.81 38.87 -67.05
C SER A 561 -15.48 40.00 -67.84
N MET A 562 -15.90 39.72 -69.08
CA MET A 562 -16.62 40.68 -69.91
C MET A 562 -18.01 41.03 -69.35
N THR A 563 -18.68 40.07 -68.69
CA THR A 563 -19.95 40.31 -67.98
C THR A 563 -19.73 41.25 -66.80
N LEU A 564 -18.61 41.10 -66.09
CA LEU A 564 -18.20 41.98 -65.00
C LEU A 564 -17.78 43.37 -65.49
N LEU A 565 -17.15 43.49 -66.66
CA LEU A 565 -16.74 44.77 -67.27
C LEU A 565 -17.88 45.54 -67.93
N ASN A 566 -18.99 44.88 -68.26
CA ASN A 566 -20.10 45.50 -68.96
C ASN A 566 -20.68 46.68 -68.16
N THR A 567 -20.58 47.89 -68.72
CA THR A 567 -21.06 49.14 -68.09
C THR A 567 -22.52 49.44 -68.41
N LYS A 568 -23.16 48.69 -69.30
CA LYS A 568 -24.58 48.85 -69.63
C LYS A 568 -25.45 48.21 -68.56
N ALA A 569 -25.88 49.02 -67.58
CA ALA A 569 -27.18 48.90 -66.93
C ALA A 569 -27.48 50.18 -66.11
N LEU A 570 -28.22 51.10 -66.73
CA LEU A 570 -29.03 52.14 -66.07
C LEU A 570 -30.27 52.41 -66.93
N GLY A 571 -31.35 51.73 -66.60
CA GLY A 571 -32.74 52.16 -66.81
C GLY A 571 -33.48 51.61 -65.59
N VAL A 572 -34.03 52.43 -64.70
CA VAL A 572 -35.38 52.99 -64.82
C VAL A 572 -35.49 54.32 -64.04
N GLY A 573 -36.25 55.29 -64.56
CA GLY A 573 -36.85 56.35 -63.73
C GLY A 573 -37.10 57.68 -64.43
N LYS A 574 -38.26 57.84 -65.07
CA LYS A 574 -38.79 59.16 -65.47
C LYS A 574 -38.88 60.07 -64.23
N LYS A 575 -38.48 61.34 -64.39
CA LYS A 575 -38.71 62.45 -63.44
C LYS A 575 -40.14 62.43 -62.89
N PRO A 576 -40.36 62.66 -61.58
CA PRO A 576 -41.68 63.05 -61.08
C PRO A 576 -42.08 64.40 -61.68
N ALA A 577 -43.33 64.51 -62.13
CA ALA A 577 -43.91 65.77 -62.57
C ALA A 577 -44.00 66.78 -61.40
N PRO A 578 -43.95 68.09 -61.67
CA PRO A 578 -43.97 69.10 -60.60
C PRO A 578 -45.34 69.14 -59.91
N VAL A 579 -45.32 69.09 -58.58
CA VAL A 579 -46.48 69.42 -57.74
C VAL A 579 -46.83 70.89 -57.94
N THR A 580 -48.00 71.15 -58.52
CA THR A 580 -48.61 72.47 -58.61
C THR A 580 -48.94 72.99 -57.21
N LYS A 581 -48.28 74.08 -56.82
CA LYS A 581 -48.67 74.89 -55.66
C LYS A 581 -50.00 75.58 -55.96
N THR A 582 -51.02 75.23 -55.20
CA THR A 582 -52.23 76.02 -55.00
C THR A 582 -51.84 77.41 -54.48
N LYS A 583 -52.10 78.46 -55.26
CA LYS A 583 -52.19 79.83 -54.76
C LYS A 583 -53.67 80.12 -54.48
N GLY A 584 -54.05 80.07 -53.21
CA GLY A 584 -55.20 80.81 -52.73
C GLY A 584 -54.86 82.30 -52.68
N LYS A 585 -55.68 83.11 -53.32
CA LYS A 585 -55.93 84.50 -52.95
C LYS A 585 -57.44 84.75 -53.04
N THR A 586 -58.02 84.91 -51.87
CA THR A 586 -59.18 85.73 -51.48
C THR A 586 -59.78 86.62 -52.56
N GLN A 587 -61.05 86.39 -52.91
CA GLN A 587 -62.20 87.21 -52.50
C GLN A 587 -63.48 86.40 -52.61
#